data_AF-A0A0R1YDS0-F1
#
_entry.id   AF-A0A0R1YDS0-F1
#
_cell.length_a   1.000
_cell.length_b   1.000
_cell.length_c   1.000
_cell.angle_alpha   90.00
_cell.angle_beta   90.00
_cell.angle_gamma   90.00
#
_symmetry.space_group_name_H-M   'P 1'
#
loop_
_entity.id
_entity.type
_entity.pdbx_description
1 polymer ?
#
loop_
_entity_poly.entity_id
_entity_poly.type
_entity_poly.pdbx_seq_one_letter_code
_entity_poly.pdbx_strand_id
1 'polypeptide(L)' 'MNFDQTNKIDKEIEKLDDRELQARINESKNQAERNFWKALQDRALQARQRKVINGDFIR' A
#
# COMPACT_ATOMS: atom_id res chain seq x y z
N MET A 1 8.57 -9.40 17.39
CA MET A 1 7.82 -9.10 16.16
C MET A 1 8.80 -9.11 15.00
N ASN A 2 8.55 -9.96 13.99
CA ASN A 2 9.43 -10.20 12.85
C ASN A 2 9.46 -8.97 11.90
N PHE A 3 10.32 -8.00 12.16
CA PHE A 3 10.49 -6.80 11.31
C PHE A 3 10.87 -7.17 9.86
N ASP A 4 11.56 -8.29 9.66
CA ASP A 4 11.99 -8.77 8.35
C ASP A 4 10.84 -9.19 7.43
N GLN A 5 9.80 -9.82 7.98
CA GLN A 5 8.62 -10.24 7.19
C GLN A 5 7.76 -9.05 6.80
N THR A 6 7.63 -8.06 7.69
CA THR A 6 6.87 -6.84 7.43
C THR A 6 7.48 -6.04 6.27
N ASN A 7 8.82 -5.95 6.21
CA ASN A 7 9.52 -5.26 5.12
C ASN A 7 9.36 -5.92 3.74
N LYS A 8 9.22 -7.25 3.67
CA LYS A 8 8.98 -7.95 2.39
C LYS A 8 7.59 -7.66 1.85
N ILE A 9 6.58 -7.72 2.72
CA ILE A 9 5.19 -7.45 2.35
C ILE A 9 5.04 -5.98 1.93
N ASP A 10 5.61 -5.05 2.69
CA ASP A 10 5.53 -3.62 2.36
C ASP A 10 6.22 -3.30 1.01
N LYS A 11 7.34 -3.95 0.68
CA LYS A 11 8.00 -3.80 -0.63
C LYS A 11 7.17 -4.33 -1.80
N GLU A 12 6.45 -5.43 -1.61
CA GLU A 12 5.57 -5.97 -2.66
C GLU A 12 4.32 -5.09 -2.82
N ILE A 13 3.80 -4.53 -1.72
CA ILE A 13 2.68 -3.58 -1.75
C ILE A 13 3.10 -2.24 -2.40
N GLU A 14 4.32 -1.74 -2.16
CA GLU A 14 4.83 -0.52 -2.81
C GLU A 14 4.86 -0.62 -4.34
N LYS A 15 5.10 -1.82 -4.89
CA LYS A 15 5.16 -2.10 -6.33
C LYS A 15 3.79 -2.13 -6.99
N LEU A 16 2.70 -2.18 -6.23
CA LEU A 16 1.36 -2.14 -6.80
C LEU A 16 1.11 -0.75 -7.39
N ASP A 17 0.58 -0.72 -8.61
CA ASP A 17 0.25 0.53 -9.30
C ASP A 17 -1.03 1.13 -8.70
N ASP A 18 -0.98 2.39 -8.27
CA ASP A 18 -2.14 3.09 -7.70
C ASP A 18 -3.28 3.20 -8.69
N ARG A 19 -3.00 3.28 -10.00
CA ARG A 19 -4.01 3.34 -11.04
C ARG A 19 -4.75 2.02 -11.18
N GLU A 20 -4.03 0.90 -11.09
CA GLU A 20 -4.65 -0.43 -11.11
C GLU A 20 -5.51 -0.63 -9.86
N LEU A 21 -5.03 -0.22 -8.69
CA LEU A 21 -5.81 -0.26 -7.46
C LEU A 21 -7.06 0.61 -7.53
N GLN A 22 -6.98 1.82 -8.09
CA GLN A 22 -8.17 2.66 -8.31
C GLN A 22 -9.15 2.06 -9.33
N ALA A 23 -8.66 1.46 -10.41
CA ALA A 23 -9.51 0.76 -11.37
C ALA A 23 -10.28 -0.38 -10.69
N ARG A 24 -9.61 -1.20 -9.87
CA ARG A 24 -10.24 -2.28 -9.10
C ARG A 24 -11.29 -1.75 -8.11
N ILE A 25 -11.02 -0.65 -7.42
CA ILE A 25 -11.99 0.02 -6.52
C ILE A 25 -13.24 0.47 -7.28
N ASN A 26 -13.06 1.03 -8.48
CA ASN A 26 -14.16 1.50 -9.31
C ASN A 26 -14.97 0.35 -9.92
N GLU A 27 -14.30 -0.73 -10.32
CA GLU A 27 -14.91 -1.95 -10.87
C GLU A 27 -15.52 -2.87 -9.79
N SER A 28 -15.20 -2.64 -8.52
CA SER A 28 -15.72 -3.44 -7.40
C SER A 28 -17.23 -3.35 -7.32
N LYS A 29 -17.90 -4.51 -7.38
CA LYS A 29 -19.36 -4.61 -7.33
C LYS A 29 -19.89 -4.65 -5.89
N ASN A 30 -19.05 -5.12 -4.96
CA ASN A 30 -19.41 -5.29 -3.56
C ASN A 30 -18.66 -4.32 -2.66
N GLN A 31 -19.34 -3.84 -1.61
CA GLN A 31 -18.73 -2.93 -0.62
C GLN A 31 -17.52 -3.56 0.09
N ALA A 32 -17.55 -4.87 0.31
CA ALA A 32 -16.44 -5.60 0.94
C ALA A 32 -15.17 -5.57 0.07
N GLU A 33 -15.29 -5.82 -1.24
CA GLU A 33 -14.16 -5.74 -2.18
C GLU A 33 -13.63 -4.31 -2.28
N ARG A 34 -14.54 -3.34 -2.35
CA ARG A 34 -14.18 -1.92 -2.41
C ARG A 34 -13.37 -1.50 -1.18
N ASN A 35 -13.79 -1.94 0.00
CA ASN A 35 -13.08 -1.70 1.26
C ASN A 35 -11.73 -2.42 1.29
N PHE A 36 -11.64 -3.64 0.76
CA PHE A 36 -10.39 -4.40 0.66
C PHE A 36 -9.37 -3.67 -0.23
N TRP A 37 -9.75 -3.30 -1.45
CA TRP A 37 -8.86 -2.60 -2.38
C TRP A 37 -8.46 -1.21 -1.87
N LYS A 38 -9.39 -0.50 -1.21
CA LYS A 38 -9.10 0.78 -0.57
C LYS A 38 -8.09 0.65 0.58
N ALA A 39 -8.25 -0.36 1.44
CA ALA A 39 -7.29 -0.63 2.52
C ALA A 39 -5.89 -0.98 1.97
N LEU A 40 -5.84 -1.68 0.83
CA LEU A 40 -4.59 -2.02 0.14
C LEU A 40 -3.90 -0.77 -0.45
N GLN A 41 -4.68 0.12 -1.06
CA GLN A 41 -4.21 1.43 -1.53
C GLN A 41 -3.66 2.30 -0.39
N ASP A 42 -4.40 2.41 0.71
CA ASP A 42 -3.96 3.18 1.88
C ASP A 42 -2.66 2.61 2.47
N ARG A 43 -2.52 1.27 2.49
CA ARG A 43 -1.30 0.59 2.94
C ARG A 43 -0.11 0.88 2.01
N ALA A 44 -0.32 0.85 0.70
CA ALA A 44 0.71 1.17 -0.28
C ALA A 44 1.18 2.62 -0.14
N LEU A 45 0.24 3.55 0.04
CA LEU A 45 0.54 4.95 0.29
C LEU A 45 1.36 5.14 1.57
N GLN A 46 0.97 4.48 2.66
CA GLN A 46 1.70 4.52 3.94
C GLN A 46 3.11 3.93 3.83
N ALA A 47 3.29 2.83 3.10
CA ALA A 47 4.60 2.22 2.87
C ALA A 47 5.53 3.21 2.13
N ARG A 48 5.04 3.81 1.04
CA ARG A 48 5.79 4.84 0.29
C ARG A 48 6.11 6.06 1.16
N GLN A 49 5.16 6.55 1.96
CA GLN A 49 5.38 7.68 2.86
C GLN A 49 6.42 7.37 3.94
N ARG A 50 6.39 6.18 4.53
CA ARG A 50 7.41 5.75 5.51
C ARG A 50 8.81 5.76 4.91
N LYS A 51 8.94 5.36 3.65
CA LYS A 51 10.22 5.38 2.93
C LYS A 51 10.73 6.81 2.70
N VAL A 52 9.83 7.75 2.37
CA VAL A 52 10.16 9.18 2.25
C VAL A 52 10.58 9.76 3.60
N ILE A 53 9.81 9.52 4.66
CA ILE A 53 10.11 10.03 6.01
C ILE A 53 11.43 9.47 6.55
N ASN A 54 11.71 8.18 6.37
CA ASN A 54 12.99 7.58 6.74
C ASN A 54 14.15 8.01 5.84
N GLY A 55 13.88 8.51 4.62
CA GLY A 55 14.88 9.05 3.71
C GLY A 55 15.30 10.49 4.07
N ASP A 56 14.36 11.32 4.53
CA ASP A 56 14.62 12.72 4.89
C ASP A 56 15.12 12.93 6.32
N PHE A 57 14.90 11.97 7.25
CA PHE A 57 15.45 12.04 8.61
C PHE A 57 16.92 11.61 8.74
N ILE A 58 17.54 11.10 7.67
CA ILE A 58 18.98 10.84 7.59
C ILE A 58 19.62 11.99 6.80
N ARG A 59 19.64 13.19 7.39
CA ARG A 59 20.50 14.29 6.99
C ARG A 59 20.94 15.08 8.21
#